data_AF-A0A932T386-F1
#
_entry.id   AF-A0A932T386-F1
#
_cell.length_a   1.000
_cell.length_b   1.000
_cell.length_c   1.000
_cell.angle_alpha   90.00
_cell.angle_beta   90.00
_cell.angle_gamma   90.00
#
_symmetry.space_group_name_H-M   'P 1'
#
loop_
_entity.id
_entity.type
_entity.pdbx_description
1 polymer ?
#
loop_
_entity_poly.entity_id
_entity_poly.type
_entity_poly.pdbx_seq_one_letter_code
_entity_poly.pdbx_strand_id
1 'polypeptide(L)'
;MIERLIELSIRNRFLVLCLAAALTVAGVYAMLDTPVDAIPDLSENQVIVFTDWMGRSPREIEDQVTYPLSRKLQGLAGVRAVRSSSEFNFSMITIIFEDGIDFYFARQRVTEKLAQSSTFLPPGVLPYMAPDATALGQIFWYTVETSPQNPIDTSRLWALNKFYIAPQLNAAQGVADVATVGGSPLEYQIDVRPEALRAYGITLGDLYSAVARSNMPAGGGVVQKNNAEYIVRGVGWIRDKHDIEMTVIKEVKGTPIYVQTVATVQLGTQFRRSVYEKDGNEVVGGAVLMRHQQ
;
A
#
# COMPACT_ATOMS: atom_id res chain seq x y z
N MET A 1 -45.79 46.85 -1.47
CA MET A 1 -44.58 46.34 -0.76
C MET A 1 -43.30 46.61 -1.54
N ILE A 2 -43.24 46.25 -2.82
CA ILE A 2 -42.07 46.51 -3.70
C ILE A 2 -41.78 48.03 -3.80
N GLU A 3 -42.80 48.86 -4.01
CA GLU A 3 -42.64 50.33 -4.06
C GLU A 3 -42.00 50.91 -2.80
N ARG A 4 -42.39 50.41 -1.62
CA ARG A 4 -41.78 50.83 -0.33
C ARG A 4 -40.31 50.44 -0.23
N LEU A 5 -39.92 49.26 -0.73
CA LEU A 5 -38.52 48.82 -0.76
C LEU A 5 -37.67 49.69 -1.70
N ILE A 6 -38.21 50.03 -2.88
CA ILE A 6 -37.56 50.91 -3.85
C ILE A 6 -37.41 52.32 -3.27
N GLU A 7 -38.48 52.87 -2.69
CA GLU A 7 -38.46 54.19 -2.06
C GLU A 7 -37.45 54.25 -0.90
N LEU A 8 -37.42 53.22 -0.04
CA LEU A 8 -36.44 53.11 1.05
C LEU A 8 -34.99 53.02 0.55
N SER A 9 -34.77 52.34 -0.57
CA SER A 9 -33.45 52.20 -1.21
C SER A 9 -32.98 53.51 -1.82
N ILE A 10 -33.86 54.25 -2.49
CA ILE A 10 -33.55 55.56 -3.08
C ILE A 10 -33.27 56.60 -1.98
N ARG A 11 -34.08 56.60 -0.91
CA ARG A 11 -33.94 57.55 0.21
C ARG A 11 -32.64 57.34 0.99
N ASN A 12 -32.16 56.10 1.07
CA ASN A 12 -30.94 55.70 1.78
C ASN A 12 -29.78 55.37 0.82
N ARG A 13 -29.62 56.11 -0.29
CA ARG A 13 -28.62 55.85 -1.34
C ARG A 13 -27.21 55.53 -0.83
N PHE A 14 -26.76 56.22 0.23
CA PHE A 14 -25.43 56.02 0.81
C PHE A 14 -25.31 54.63 1.45
N LEU A 15 -26.28 54.22 2.26
CA LEU A 15 -26.31 52.89 2.87
C LEU A 15 -26.38 51.78 1.82
N VAL A 16 -27.18 51.99 0.75
CA VAL A 16 -27.27 51.02 -0.36
C VAL A 16 -25.92 50.88 -1.08
N LEU A 17 -25.21 51.98 -1.34
CA LEU A 17 -23.88 51.93 -1.95
C LEU A 17 -22.85 51.27 -1.02
N CYS A 18 -22.89 51.53 0.29
CA CYS A 18 -22.04 50.84 1.26
C CYS A 18 -22.31 49.34 1.31
N LEU A 19 -23.59 48.93 1.30
CA LEU A 19 -24.00 47.52 1.25
C LEU A 19 -23.53 46.85 -0.04
N ALA A 20 -23.70 47.51 -1.19
CA ALA A 20 -23.24 46.99 -2.47
C ALA A 20 -21.71 46.84 -2.49
N ALA A 21 -20.97 47.84 -1.99
CA ALA A 21 -19.52 47.75 -1.87
C ALA A 21 -19.07 46.60 -0.94
N ALA A 22 -19.72 46.45 0.21
CA ALA A 22 -19.45 45.35 1.13
C ALA A 22 -19.73 43.97 0.50
N LEU A 23 -20.85 43.84 -0.23
CA LEU A 23 -21.18 42.63 -0.99
C LEU A 23 -20.17 42.34 -2.09
N THR A 24 -19.70 43.37 -2.83
CA THR A 24 -18.66 43.20 -3.85
C THR A 24 -17.35 42.74 -3.24
N VAL A 25 -16.92 43.35 -2.12
CA VAL A 25 -15.70 42.94 -1.41
C VAL A 25 -15.83 41.50 -0.88
N ALA A 26 -16.97 41.15 -0.28
CA ALA A 26 -17.24 39.79 0.17
C ALA A 26 -17.29 38.78 -0.99
N GLY A 27 -17.87 39.17 -2.12
CA GLY A 27 -17.93 38.33 -3.32
C GLY A 27 -16.56 38.11 -3.96
N VAL A 28 -15.73 39.15 -4.03
CA VAL A 28 -14.33 39.03 -4.50
C VAL A 28 -13.52 38.16 -3.55
N TYR A 29 -13.68 38.34 -2.23
CA TYR A 29 -13.03 37.48 -1.24
C TYR A 29 -13.44 36.01 -1.40
N ALA A 30 -14.74 35.74 -1.51
CA ALA A 30 -15.25 34.38 -1.74
C ALA A 30 -14.76 33.78 -3.07
N MET A 31 -14.74 34.57 -4.15
CA MET A 31 -14.23 34.12 -5.45
C MET A 31 -12.76 33.73 -5.40
N LEU A 32 -11.94 34.47 -4.64
CA LEU A 32 -10.51 34.19 -4.50
C LEU A 32 -10.22 32.98 -3.60
N ASP A 33 -11.11 32.68 -2.65
CA ASP A 33 -10.94 31.59 -1.68
C ASP A 33 -11.65 30.29 -2.10
N THR A 34 -12.51 30.33 -3.12
CA THR A 34 -13.24 29.15 -3.61
C THR A 34 -12.28 28.17 -4.28
N PRO A 35 -12.23 26.88 -3.85
CA PRO A 35 -11.43 25.86 -4.51
C PRO A 35 -11.81 25.70 -5.99
N VAL A 36 -10.80 25.54 -6.84
CA VAL A 36 -10.98 25.35 -8.29
C VAL A 36 -10.39 24.01 -8.69
N ASP A 37 -11.16 23.24 -9.44
CA ASP A 37 -10.69 22.04 -10.11
C ASP A 37 -11.00 22.14 -11.61
N ALA A 38 -10.26 21.41 -12.43
CA ALA A 38 -10.42 21.39 -13.88
C ALA A 38 -11.73 20.71 -14.30
N ILE A 39 -12.16 19.69 -13.55
CA ILE A 39 -13.39 18.92 -13.78
C ILE A 39 -14.06 18.59 -12.44
N PRO A 40 -15.40 18.46 -12.40
CA PRO A 40 -16.07 17.94 -11.21
C PRO A 40 -15.72 16.46 -11.00
N ASP A 41 -15.66 16.02 -9.75
CA ASP A 41 -15.50 14.60 -9.44
C ASP A 41 -16.77 13.82 -9.85
N LEU A 42 -16.61 12.93 -10.82
CA LEU A 42 -17.65 12.03 -11.34
C LEU A 42 -17.46 10.57 -10.87
N SER A 43 -16.57 10.33 -9.91
CA SER A 43 -16.26 8.99 -9.45
C SER A 43 -17.40 8.35 -8.65
N GLU A 44 -17.56 7.02 -8.78
CA GLU A 44 -18.48 6.26 -7.95
C GLU A 44 -17.98 6.29 -6.49
N ASN A 45 -18.89 6.42 -5.52
CA ASN A 45 -18.55 6.20 -4.11
C ASN A 45 -18.23 4.72 -3.89
N GLN A 46 -16.94 4.38 -3.96
CA GLN A 46 -16.48 3.00 -3.93
C GLN A 46 -15.35 2.79 -2.93
N VAL A 47 -15.34 1.60 -2.33
CA VAL A 47 -14.27 1.13 -1.46
C VAL A 47 -13.67 -0.12 -2.09
N ILE A 48 -12.35 -0.10 -2.33
CA ILE A 48 -11.63 -1.23 -2.89
C ILE A 48 -10.95 -1.99 -1.75
N VAL A 49 -11.08 -3.32 -1.77
CA VAL A 49 -10.44 -4.25 -0.84
C VAL A 49 -9.54 -5.17 -1.64
N PHE A 50 -8.26 -5.22 -1.28
CA PHE A 50 -7.30 -6.18 -1.77
C PHE A 50 -7.12 -7.32 -0.78
N THR A 51 -6.81 -8.51 -1.28
CA THR A 51 -6.49 -9.66 -0.45
C THR A 51 -5.43 -10.49 -1.12
N ASP A 52 -4.22 -10.46 -0.57
CA ASP A 52 -3.08 -11.20 -1.09
C ASP A 52 -3.10 -12.64 -0.60
N TRP A 53 -2.96 -13.59 -1.52
CA TRP A 53 -2.77 -15.00 -1.23
C TRP A 53 -1.82 -15.64 -2.24
N MET A 54 -0.52 -15.48 -1.98
CA MET A 54 0.56 -15.84 -2.89
C MET A 54 0.61 -17.35 -3.19
N GLY A 55 0.93 -17.68 -4.45
CA GLY A 55 1.10 -19.05 -4.93
C GLY A 55 -0.20 -19.77 -5.29
N ARG A 56 -1.32 -19.03 -5.42
CA ARG A 56 -2.66 -19.59 -5.65
C ARG A 56 -3.21 -19.22 -7.01
N SER A 57 -3.86 -20.18 -7.64
CA SER A 57 -4.53 -19.98 -8.92
C SER A 57 -5.74 -19.04 -8.79
N PRO A 58 -6.14 -18.33 -9.86
CA PRO A 58 -7.34 -17.50 -9.86
C PRO A 58 -8.60 -18.22 -9.35
N ARG A 59 -8.73 -19.52 -9.65
CA ARG A 59 -9.86 -20.33 -9.22
C ARG A 59 -9.85 -20.61 -7.72
N GLU A 60 -8.69 -20.94 -7.14
CA GLU A 60 -8.57 -21.10 -5.69
C GLU A 60 -8.88 -19.80 -4.95
N ILE A 61 -8.40 -18.67 -5.50
CA ILE A 61 -8.67 -17.34 -4.94
C ILE A 61 -10.16 -17.02 -5.01
N GLU A 62 -10.82 -17.30 -6.13
CA GLU A 62 -12.27 -17.13 -6.25
C GLU A 62 -13.02 -17.93 -5.18
N ASP A 63 -12.76 -19.23 -5.12
CA ASP A 63 -13.51 -20.16 -4.27
C ASP A 63 -13.29 -19.92 -2.76
N GLN A 64 -12.07 -19.55 -2.35
CA GLN A 64 -11.67 -19.48 -0.94
C GLN A 64 -11.56 -18.05 -0.38
N VAL A 65 -11.41 -17.04 -1.24
CA VAL A 65 -11.20 -15.64 -0.82
C VAL A 65 -12.29 -14.74 -1.38
N THR A 66 -12.34 -14.58 -2.70
CA THR A 66 -13.17 -13.57 -3.35
C THR A 66 -14.65 -13.83 -3.15
N TYR A 67 -15.11 -15.06 -3.38
CA TYR A 67 -16.51 -15.44 -3.24
C TYR A 67 -17.03 -15.30 -1.79
N PRO A 68 -16.38 -15.90 -0.75
CA PRO A 68 -16.86 -15.75 0.61
C PRO A 68 -16.80 -14.30 1.10
N LEU A 69 -15.75 -13.54 0.72
CA LEU A 69 -15.61 -12.14 1.13
C LEU A 69 -16.63 -11.23 0.45
N SER A 70 -16.82 -11.33 -0.87
CA SER A 70 -17.80 -10.53 -1.62
C SER A 70 -19.23 -10.76 -1.14
N ARG A 71 -19.62 -12.02 -0.86
CA ARG A 71 -20.92 -12.37 -0.29
C ARG A 71 -21.18 -11.71 1.06
N LYS A 72 -20.15 -11.55 1.88
CA LYS A 72 -20.25 -10.90 3.20
C LYS A 72 -20.30 -9.38 3.08
N LEU A 73 -19.61 -8.79 2.10
CA LEU A 73 -19.59 -7.36 1.83
C LEU A 73 -20.87 -6.87 1.12
N GLN A 74 -21.47 -7.71 0.27
CA GLN A 74 -22.73 -7.39 -0.42
C GLN A 74 -23.90 -7.12 0.55
N GLY A 75 -23.86 -7.70 1.75
CA GLY A 75 -24.89 -7.49 2.78
C GLY A 75 -24.73 -6.19 3.59
N LEU A 76 -23.76 -5.35 3.28
CA LEU A 76 -23.60 -4.06 3.95
C LEU A 76 -24.70 -3.09 3.51
N ALA A 77 -25.22 -2.32 4.47
CA ALA A 77 -26.24 -1.31 4.19
C ALA A 77 -25.69 -0.23 3.25
N GLY A 78 -26.48 0.15 2.26
CA GLY A 78 -26.10 1.17 1.27
C GLY A 78 -25.20 0.69 0.15
N VAL A 79 -24.89 -0.62 0.06
CA VAL A 79 -24.17 -1.19 -1.09
C VAL A 79 -25.13 -1.33 -2.28
N ARG A 80 -24.78 -0.67 -3.39
CA ARG A 80 -25.46 -0.77 -4.68
C ARG A 80 -25.00 -2.00 -5.45
N ALA A 81 -23.68 -2.21 -5.50
CA ALA A 81 -23.09 -3.33 -6.23
C ALA A 81 -21.74 -3.74 -5.63
N VAL A 82 -21.37 -5.01 -5.82
CA VAL A 82 -20.02 -5.53 -5.55
C VAL A 82 -19.48 -6.11 -6.84
N ARG A 83 -18.33 -5.60 -7.28
CA ARG A 83 -17.56 -6.12 -8.40
C ARG A 83 -16.30 -6.77 -7.84
N SER A 84 -15.84 -7.85 -8.45
CA SER A 84 -14.62 -8.52 -8.00
C SER A 84 -13.83 -9.10 -9.16
N SER A 85 -12.51 -9.13 -9.00
CA SER A 85 -11.58 -9.87 -9.86
C SER A 85 -10.71 -10.79 -9.02
N SER A 86 -10.57 -12.02 -9.49
CA SER A 86 -9.70 -13.04 -8.90
C SER A 86 -8.53 -13.27 -9.85
N GLU A 87 -7.35 -12.84 -9.43
CA GLU A 87 -6.13 -12.90 -10.24
C GLU A 87 -5.15 -13.90 -9.64
N PHE A 88 -4.09 -14.26 -10.36
CA PHE A 88 -3.02 -15.06 -9.76
C PHE A 88 -2.45 -14.30 -8.55
N ASN A 89 -2.34 -14.95 -7.39
CA ASN A 89 -1.85 -14.41 -6.11
C ASN A 89 -2.72 -13.39 -5.34
N PHE A 90 -3.77 -12.78 -5.91
CA PHE A 90 -4.58 -11.82 -5.15
C PHE A 90 -6.02 -11.70 -5.63
N SER A 91 -6.88 -11.24 -4.73
CA SER A 91 -8.27 -10.85 -4.98
C SER A 91 -8.39 -9.33 -4.89
N MET A 92 -9.19 -8.74 -5.78
CA MET A 92 -9.60 -7.33 -5.72
C MET A 92 -11.12 -7.25 -5.72
N ILE A 93 -11.70 -6.62 -4.70
CA ILE A 93 -13.14 -6.43 -4.56
C ILE A 93 -13.44 -4.93 -4.51
N THR A 94 -14.27 -4.45 -5.42
CA THR A 94 -14.76 -3.08 -5.47
C THR A 94 -16.20 -3.05 -4.99
N ILE A 95 -16.44 -2.36 -3.87
CA ILE A 95 -17.74 -2.22 -3.22
C ILE A 95 -18.26 -0.84 -3.56
N ILE A 96 -19.38 -0.76 -4.28
CA ILE A 96 -19.97 0.48 -4.76
C ILE A 96 -21.17 0.79 -3.89
N PHE A 97 -21.18 1.95 -3.26
CA PHE A 97 -22.25 2.44 -2.40
C PHE A 97 -23.20 3.36 -3.17
N GLU A 98 -24.40 3.54 -2.63
CA GLU A 98 -25.33 4.58 -3.09
C GLU A 98 -24.73 5.98 -2.87
N ASP A 99 -24.99 6.90 -3.80
CA ASP A 99 -24.33 8.21 -3.86
C ASP A 99 -24.51 9.07 -2.58
N GLY A 100 -25.61 8.87 -1.85
CA GLY A 100 -25.92 9.61 -0.62
C GLY A 100 -25.23 9.08 0.65
N ILE A 101 -24.45 7.99 0.54
CA ILE A 101 -23.69 7.44 1.66
C ILE A 101 -22.40 8.23 1.85
N ASP A 102 -22.09 8.62 3.08
CA ASP A 102 -20.79 9.24 3.40
C ASP A 102 -19.64 8.25 3.13
N PHE A 103 -18.58 8.72 2.48
CA PHE A 103 -17.45 7.89 2.06
C PHE A 103 -16.70 7.28 3.26
N TYR A 104 -16.46 8.04 4.32
CA TYR A 104 -15.76 7.53 5.50
C TYR A 104 -16.64 6.58 6.31
N PHE A 105 -17.95 6.82 6.36
CA PHE A 105 -18.92 5.88 6.90
C PHE A 105 -18.87 4.54 6.12
N ALA A 106 -18.89 4.58 4.78
CA ALA A 106 -18.75 3.38 3.96
C ALA A 106 -17.46 2.61 4.29
N ARG A 107 -16.31 3.30 4.37
CA ARG A 107 -15.02 2.68 4.75
C ARG A 107 -15.05 2.07 6.16
N GLN A 108 -15.70 2.72 7.11
CA GLN A 108 -15.85 2.17 8.47
C GLN A 108 -16.66 0.86 8.45
N ARG A 109 -17.78 0.82 7.72
CA ARG A 109 -18.62 -0.38 7.57
C ARG A 109 -17.87 -1.54 6.92
N VAL A 110 -17.04 -1.24 5.91
CA VAL A 110 -16.16 -2.24 5.30
C VAL A 110 -15.13 -2.73 6.32
N THR A 111 -14.47 -1.83 7.05
CA THR A 111 -13.48 -2.18 8.08
C THR A 111 -14.05 -3.11 9.15
N GLU A 112 -15.25 -2.80 9.65
CA GLU A 112 -15.99 -3.63 10.62
C GLU A 112 -16.19 -5.06 10.09
N LYS A 113 -16.44 -5.20 8.78
CA LYS A 113 -16.61 -6.51 8.15
C LYS A 113 -15.28 -7.24 7.95
N LEU A 114 -14.23 -6.52 7.54
CA LEU A 114 -12.90 -7.08 7.38
C LEU A 114 -12.30 -7.57 8.70
N ALA A 115 -12.63 -6.93 9.83
CA ALA A 115 -12.21 -7.39 11.16
C ALA A 115 -12.68 -8.81 11.50
N GLN A 116 -13.77 -9.29 10.87
CA GLN A 116 -14.32 -10.63 11.06
C GLN A 116 -13.82 -11.64 10.01
N SER A 117 -12.96 -11.21 9.08
CA SER A 117 -12.56 -12.02 7.91
C SER A 117 -11.80 -13.30 8.26
N SER A 118 -11.04 -13.29 9.34
CA SER A 118 -10.30 -14.46 9.84
C SER A 118 -11.19 -15.66 10.21
N THR A 119 -12.50 -15.45 10.38
CA THR A 119 -13.46 -16.53 10.68
C THR A 119 -13.86 -17.36 9.47
N PHE A 120 -13.61 -16.86 8.25
CA PHE A 120 -14.03 -17.52 7.00
C PHE A 120 -13.01 -17.45 5.87
N LEU A 121 -11.90 -16.73 6.04
CA LEU A 121 -10.77 -16.75 5.11
C LEU A 121 -9.70 -17.77 5.54
N PRO A 122 -8.86 -18.26 4.61
CA PRO A 122 -7.76 -19.15 4.94
C PRO A 122 -6.80 -18.55 5.98
N PRO A 123 -6.14 -19.38 6.82
CA PRO A 123 -5.18 -18.89 7.80
C PRO A 123 -4.06 -18.06 7.16
N GLY A 124 -3.76 -16.90 7.76
CA GLY A 124 -2.71 -15.99 7.29
C GLY A 124 -3.12 -15.09 6.12
N VAL A 125 -4.33 -15.23 5.58
CA VAL A 125 -4.86 -14.33 4.54
C VAL A 125 -5.53 -13.13 5.21
N LEU A 126 -4.99 -11.94 4.96
CA LEU A 126 -5.46 -10.70 5.57
C LEU A 126 -5.93 -9.71 4.49
N PRO A 127 -7.24 -9.42 4.38
CA PRO A 127 -7.73 -8.41 3.47
C PRO A 127 -7.40 -7.01 4.00
N TYR A 128 -7.13 -6.07 3.09
CA TYR A 128 -6.85 -4.68 3.42
C TYR A 128 -7.56 -3.75 2.43
N MET A 129 -7.92 -2.54 2.89
CA MET A 129 -8.55 -1.54 2.05
C MET A 129 -7.50 -0.73 1.28
N ALA A 130 -7.82 -0.39 0.04
CA ALA A 130 -7.06 0.58 -0.73
C ALA A 130 -7.10 1.98 -0.08
N PRO A 131 -6.18 2.88 -0.46
CA PRO A 131 -6.17 4.28 -0.01
C PRO A 131 -7.51 5.00 -0.22
N ASP A 132 -7.71 6.09 0.51
CA ASP A 132 -8.88 6.97 0.43
C ASP A 132 -8.81 7.91 -0.80
N ALA A 133 -8.51 7.35 -1.96
CA ALA A 133 -8.37 8.06 -3.23
C ALA A 133 -9.34 7.52 -4.30
N THR A 134 -9.72 8.39 -5.24
CA THR A 134 -10.58 8.02 -6.38
C THR A 134 -9.72 7.69 -7.60
N ALA A 135 -10.34 7.13 -8.65
CA ALA A 135 -9.64 6.87 -9.91
C ALA A 135 -9.11 8.15 -10.58
N LEU A 136 -9.78 9.28 -10.37
CA LEU A 136 -9.37 10.61 -10.84
C LEU A 136 -8.33 11.26 -9.92
N GLY A 137 -8.12 10.73 -8.71
CA GLY A 137 -7.20 11.29 -7.72
C GLY A 137 -5.72 11.16 -8.07
N GLN A 138 -5.34 10.70 -9.25
CA GLN A 138 -3.93 10.62 -9.68
C GLN A 138 -3.43 11.99 -10.14
N ILE A 139 -3.00 12.83 -9.20
CA ILE A 139 -2.72 14.25 -9.44
C ILE A 139 -1.29 14.55 -9.90
N PHE A 140 -0.33 13.68 -9.58
CA PHE A 140 1.07 13.93 -9.93
C PHE A 140 1.81 12.63 -10.21
N TRP A 141 2.29 12.50 -11.44
CA TRP A 141 3.15 11.40 -11.87
C TRP A 141 4.58 11.89 -11.99
N TYR A 142 5.52 11.11 -11.46
CA TYR A 142 6.94 11.42 -11.52
C TYR A 142 7.78 10.19 -11.82
N THR A 143 8.96 10.42 -12.39
CA THR A 143 10.01 9.43 -12.59
C THR A 143 11.22 9.78 -11.72
N VAL A 144 11.89 8.75 -11.23
CA VAL A 144 13.16 8.83 -10.52
C VAL A 144 14.23 8.33 -11.47
N GLU A 145 15.04 9.27 -11.95
CA GLU A 145 16.03 9.03 -12.99
C GLU A 145 17.44 9.25 -12.47
N THR A 146 18.40 8.64 -13.15
CA THR A 146 19.82 8.75 -12.84
C THR A 146 20.52 9.58 -13.90
N SER A 147 21.61 10.26 -13.51
CA SER A 147 22.46 10.95 -14.47
C SER A 147 23.08 9.94 -15.45
N PRO A 148 23.13 10.24 -16.77
CA PRO A 148 23.77 9.38 -17.76
C PRO A 148 25.25 9.09 -17.48
N GLN A 149 25.94 9.98 -16.76
CA GLN A 149 27.35 9.86 -16.43
C GLN A 149 27.61 8.87 -15.28
N ASN A 150 26.61 8.62 -14.44
CA ASN A 150 26.70 7.67 -13.34
C ASN A 150 25.38 6.90 -13.22
N PRO A 151 25.14 5.89 -14.06
CA PRO A 151 23.89 5.16 -14.06
C PRO A 151 23.71 4.35 -12.77
N ILE A 152 22.56 4.52 -12.13
CA ILE A 152 22.10 3.73 -10.99
C ILE A 152 21.09 2.70 -11.49
N ASP A 153 21.22 1.46 -10.99
CA ASP A 153 20.30 0.38 -11.32
C ASP A 153 18.86 0.65 -10.85
N THR A 154 17.88 0.16 -11.63
CA THR A 154 16.45 0.34 -11.36
C THR A 154 16.04 -0.18 -9.99
N SER A 155 16.69 -1.21 -9.47
CA SER A 155 16.38 -1.77 -8.15
C SER A 155 16.73 -0.81 -7.02
N ARG A 156 17.85 -0.08 -7.18
CA ARG A 156 18.28 0.92 -6.20
C ARG A 156 17.46 2.20 -6.31
N LEU A 157 17.09 2.61 -7.53
CA LEU A 157 16.13 3.71 -7.74
C LEU A 157 14.77 3.39 -7.15
N TRP A 158 14.31 2.14 -7.28
CA TRP A 158 13.09 1.66 -6.63
C TRP A 158 13.17 1.73 -5.12
N ALA A 159 14.28 1.27 -4.52
CA ALA A 159 14.46 1.36 -3.08
C ALA A 159 14.50 2.81 -2.59
N LEU A 160 15.22 3.69 -3.31
CA LEU A 160 15.22 5.13 -3.04
C LEU A 160 13.80 5.70 -3.11
N ASN A 161 13.05 5.35 -4.15
CA ASN A 161 11.70 5.84 -4.32
C ASN A 161 10.77 5.37 -3.18
N LYS A 162 10.76 4.06 -2.92
CA LYS A 162 9.86 3.43 -1.96
C LYS A 162 10.14 3.84 -0.53
N PHE A 163 11.41 3.95 -0.14
CA PHE A 163 11.81 4.16 1.27
C PHE A 163 12.20 5.59 1.61
N TYR A 164 12.40 6.48 0.62
CA TYR A 164 12.80 7.87 0.87
C TYR A 164 11.87 8.90 0.23
N ILE A 165 11.58 8.80 -1.07
CA ILE A 165 10.79 9.80 -1.79
C ILE A 165 9.29 9.67 -1.47
N ALA A 166 8.72 8.48 -1.65
CA ALA A 166 7.30 8.23 -1.42
C ALA A 166 6.84 8.58 0.00
N PRO A 167 7.58 8.26 1.09
CA PRO A 167 7.21 8.69 2.44
C PRO A 167 7.17 10.21 2.62
N GLN A 168 8.05 10.97 1.96
CA GLN A 168 8.06 12.43 2.03
C GLN A 168 6.86 13.04 1.30
N LEU A 169 6.52 12.50 0.12
CA LEU A 169 5.33 12.91 -0.61
C LEU A 169 4.04 12.54 0.13
N ASN A 170 3.99 11.37 0.78
CA ASN A 170 2.88 10.94 1.63
C ASN A 170 2.65 11.85 2.85
N ALA A 171 3.68 12.57 3.30
CA ALA A 171 3.55 13.51 4.41
C ALA A 171 2.90 14.86 4.00
N ALA A 172 2.72 15.12 2.70
CA ALA A 172 2.10 16.34 2.22
C ALA A 172 0.59 16.35 2.51
N GLN A 173 0.06 17.54 2.82
CA GLN A 173 -1.37 17.74 3.00
C GLN A 173 -2.12 17.44 1.70
N GLY A 174 -3.30 16.83 1.78
CA GLY A 174 -4.08 16.42 0.60
C GLY A 174 -3.63 15.11 -0.05
N VAL A 175 -2.49 14.53 0.33
CA VAL A 175 -2.04 13.24 -0.22
C VAL A 175 -2.62 12.07 0.58
N ALA A 176 -3.29 11.15 -0.11
CA ALA A 176 -3.80 9.89 0.43
C ALA A 176 -2.72 8.81 0.47
N ASP A 177 -2.04 8.59 -0.67
CA ASP A 177 -0.96 7.63 -0.80
C ASP A 177 -0.08 7.96 -2.03
N VAL A 178 1.09 7.33 -2.11
CA VAL A 178 2.02 7.45 -3.23
C VAL A 178 2.32 6.03 -3.71
N ALA A 179 1.67 5.65 -4.80
CA ALA A 179 1.86 4.34 -5.39
C ALA A 179 3.19 4.30 -6.14
N THR A 180 4.11 3.44 -5.72
CA THR A 180 5.36 3.18 -6.44
C THR A 180 5.08 2.34 -7.69
N VAL A 181 5.60 2.77 -8.84
CA VAL A 181 5.37 2.13 -10.14
C VAL A 181 6.71 1.85 -10.83
N GLY A 182 6.80 0.67 -11.47
CA GLY A 182 8.02 0.22 -12.14
C GLY A 182 9.13 -0.21 -11.18
N GLY A 183 10.33 -0.35 -11.74
CA GLY A 183 11.51 -0.82 -11.01
C GLY A 183 11.50 -2.30 -10.67
N SER A 184 12.58 -2.73 -10.02
CA SER A 184 12.86 -4.13 -9.74
C SER A 184 13.21 -4.31 -8.26
N PRO A 185 12.25 -4.61 -7.37
CA PRO A 185 12.54 -4.83 -5.96
C PRO A 185 13.60 -5.93 -5.78
N LEU A 186 14.62 -5.69 -4.95
CA LEU A 186 15.65 -6.69 -4.66
C LEU A 186 15.09 -7.83 -3.80
N GLU A 187 15.50 -9.05 -4.12
CA GLU A 187 15.09 -10.26 -3.41
C GLU A 187 16.28 -11.19 -3.21
N TYR A 188 16.46 -11.71 -2.00
CA TYR A 188 17.40 -12.82 -1.77
C TYR A 188 16.76 -14.12 -2.22
N GLN A 189 17.34 -14.74 -3.25
CA GLN A 189 16.85 -15.96 -3.86
C GLN A 189 17.74 -17.13 -3.43
N ILE A 190 17.10 -18.22 -2.99
CA ILE A 190 17.75 -19.44 -2.55
C ILE A 190 17.46 -20.52 -3.59
N ASP A 191 18.38 -20.67 -4.54
CA ASP A 191 18.26 -21.63 -5.63
C ASP A 191 18.71 -23.02 -5.17
N VAL A 192 17.73 -23.86 -4.88
CA VAL A 192 17.93 -25.17 -4.27
C VAL A 192 18.44 -26.19 -5.29
N ARG A 193 19.43 -27.00 -4.91
CA ARG A 193 19.94 -28.14 -5.68
C ARG A 193 19.25 -29.44 -5.24
N PRO A 194 18.30 -30.01 -6.02
CA PRO A 194 17.54 -31.19 -5.61
C PRO A 194 18.40 -32.44 -5.35
N GLU A 195 19.48 -32.61 -6.11
CA GLU A 195 20.47 -33.67 -5.93
C GLU A 195 21.22 -33.54 -4.60
N ALA A 196 21.59 -32.32 -4.19
CA ALA A 196 22.27 -32.09 -2.92
C ALA A 196 21.32 -32.36 -1.74
N LEU A 197 20.07 -31.88 -1.82
CA LEU A 197 19.05 -32.18 -0.81
C LEU A 197 18.89 -33.70 -0.59
N ARG A 198 18.81 -34.47 -1.68
CA ARG A 198 18.72 -35.94 -1.60
C ARG A 198 19.98 -36.57 -1.00
N ALA A 199 21.17 -36.13 -1.40
CA ALA A 199 22.44 -36.67 -0.91
C ALA A 199 22.62 -36.46 0.61
N TYR A 200 22.16 -35.33 1.14
CA TYR A 200 22.24 -35.01 2.57
C TYR A 200 20.99 -35.45 3.36
N GLY A 201 19.98 -36.03 2.71
CA GLY A 201 18.73 -36.44 3.35
C GLY A 201 18.01 -35.26 4.02
N ILE A 202 17.94 -34.13 3.32
CA ILE A 202 17.27 -32.89 3.74
C ILE A 202 16.07 -32.66 2.84
N THR A 203 14.89 -32.41 3.42
CA THR A 203 13.70 -32.06 2.65
C THR A 203 13.65 -30.56 2.33
N LEU A 204 12.88 -30.16 1.31
CA LEU A 204 12.66 -28.74 1.05
C LEU A 204 12.00 -28.02 2.25
N GLY A 205 11.14 -28.73 2.99
CA GLY A 205 10.51 -28.22 4.21
C GLY A 205 11.51 -27.96 5.33
N ASP A 206 12.55 -28.78 5.46
CA ASP A 206 13.63 -28.57 6.44
C ASP A 206 14.42 -27.30 6.13
N LEU A 207 14.79 -27.11 4.85
CA LEU A 207 15.46 -25.90 4.38
C LEU A 207 14.61 -24.65 4.63
N TYR A 208 13.35 -24.68 4.23
CA TYR A 208 12.41 -23.57 4.46
C TYR A 208 12.31 -23.23 5.95
N SER A 209 12.12 -24.25 6.80
CA SER A 209 11.97 -24.06 8.24
C SER A 209 13.25 -23.54 8.90
N ALA A 210 14.42 -23.93 8.41
CA ALA A 210 15.70 -23.43 8.91
C ALA A 210 15.85 -21.94 8.63
N VAL A 211 15.64 -21.51 7.38
CA VAL A 211 15.74 -20.10 6.99
C VAL A 211 14.68 -19.25 7.71
N ALA A 212 13.43 -19.73 7.80
CA ALA A 212 12.35 -19.02 8.46
C ALA A 212 12.61 -18.75 9.96
N ARG A 213 13.29 -19.66 10.66
CA ARG A 213 13.65 -19.48 12.08
C ARG A 213 14.93 -18.67 12.31
N SER A 214 15.76 -18.52 11.28
CA SER A 214 17.04 -17.81 11.38
C SER A 214 16.94 -16.29 11.25
N ASN A 215 15.76 -15.74 10.95
CA ASN A 215 15.54 -14.30 10.82
C ASN A 215 14.66 -13.74 11.95
N MET A 216 15.03 -14.03 13.20
CA MET A 216 14.25 -13.60 14.37
C MET A 216 15.17 -13.08 15.48
N PRO A 217 14.96 -11.85 15.98
CA PRO A 217 15.62 -11.39 17.19
C PRO A 217 14.99 -12.03 18.43
N ALA A 218 15.73 -12.06 19.53
CA ALA A 218 15.22 -12.51 20.83
C ALA A 218 15.40 -11.42 21.88
N GLY A 219 14.40 -11.22 22.75
CA GLY A 219 14.49 -10.35 23.92
C GLY A 219 14.88 -11.16 25.17
N GLY A 220 15.87 -10.69 25.92
CA GLY A 220 16.35 -11.36 27.14
C GLY A 220 15.95 -10.65 28.45
N GLY A 221 15.05 -9.65 28.38
CA GLY A 221 14.67 -8.84 29.52
C GLY A 221 15.77 -7.85 29.94
N VAL A 222 15.89 -7.61 31.24
CA VAL A 222 16.86 -6.67 31.81
C VAL A 222 17.69 -7.32 32.91
N VAL A 223 18.95 -6.92 33.00
CA VAL A 223 19.85 -7.26 34.12
C VAL A 223 20.15 -5.98 34.88
N GLN A 224 19.80 -5.96 36.17
CA GLN A 224 20.14 -4.86 37.06
C GLN A 224 21.54 -5.06 37.64
N LYS A 225 22.42 -4.07 37.47
CA LYS A 225 23.77 -4.07 38.04
C LYS A 225 24.22 -2.63 38.33
N ASN A 226 24.77 -2.39 39.52
CA ASN A 226 25.29 -1.08 39.95
C ASN A 226 24.27 0.08 39.81
N ASN A 227 23.02 -0.12 40.25
CA ASN A 227 21.92 0.85 40.07
C ASN A 227 21.66 1.26 38.60
N ALA A 228 22.03 0.43 37.63
CA ALA A 228 21.70 0.59 36.22
C ALA A 228 21.00 -0.66 35.68
N GLU A 229 20.10 -0.45 34.72
CA GLU A 229 19.42 -1.51 33.97
C GLU A 229 20.10 -1.73 32.62
N TYR A 230 20.53 -2.97 32.37
CA TYR A 230 21.11 -3.40 31.11
C TYR A 230 20.10 -4.25 30.35
N ILE A 231 19.68 -3.78 29.18
CA ILE A 231 18.75 -4.51 28.32
C ILE A 231 19.50 -5.64 27.61
N VAL A 232 19.03 -6.87 27.75
CA VAL A 232 19.59 -8.03 27.07
C VAL A 232 18.89 -8.21 25.73
N ARG A 233 19.65 -8.14 24.63
CA ARG A 233 19.14 -8.26 23.26
C ARG A 233 19.88 -9.36 22.50
N GLY A 234 19.14 -10.35 22.03
CA GLY A 234 19.59 -11.33 21.04
C GLY A 234 19.54 -10.71 19.64
N VAL A 235 20.69 -10.70 18.97
CA VAL A 235 20.81 -10.23 17.59
C VAL A 235 20.70 -11.45 16.67
N GLY A 236 19.67 -11.47 15.82
CA GLY A 236 19.38 -12.60 14.92
C GLY A 236 18.75 -12.18 13.58
N TRP A 237 18.96 -10.93 13.17
CA TRP A 237 18.52 -10.46 11.86
C TRP A 237 19.52 -10.85 10.78
N ILE A 238 19.02 -11.41 9.68
CA ILE A 238 19.80 -11.62 8.45
C ILE A 238 20.09 -10.24 7.85
N ARG A 239 21.37 -9.93 7.61
CA ARG A 239 21.80 -8.62 7.08
C ARG A 239 22.22 -8.71 5.63
N ASP A 240 22.85 -9.81 5.28
CA ASP A 240 23.42 -10.02 3.96
C ASP A 240 23.25 -11.46 3.48
N LYS A 241 23.73 -11.70 2.27
CA LYS A 241 23.73 -13.01 1.63
C LYS A 241 24.47 -14.07 2.47
N HIS A 242 25.56 -13.70 3.14
CA HIS A 242 26.40 -14.64 3.88
C HIS A 242 25.67 -15.23 5.09
N ASP A 243 24.88 -14.42 5.79
CA ASP A 243 24.04 -14.87 6.91
C ASP A 243 23.05 -15.99 6.47
N ILE A 244 22.49 -15.87 5.26
CA ILE A 244 21.62 -16.90 4.68
C ILE A 244 22.43 -18.15 4.35
N GLU A 245 23.57 -18.00 3.68
CA GLU A 245 24.47 -19.10 3.29
C GLU A 245 24.91 -19.94 4.49
N MET A 246 25.21 -19.28 5.61
CA MET A 246 25.66 -19.87 6.87
C MET A 246 24.52 -20.32 7.79
N THR A 247 23.26 -20.26 7.35
CA THR A 247 22.15 -20.80 8.11
C THR A 247 22.27 -22.32 8.20
N VAL A 248 22.25 -22.85 9.42
CA VAL A 248 22.32 -24.31 9.68
C VAL A 248 20.95 -24.94 9.44
N ILE A 249 20.91 -25.94 8.58
CA ILE A 249 19.68 -26.70 8.29
C ILE A 249 19.57 -27.90 9.22
N LYS A 250 20.67 -28.65 9.32
CA LYS A 250 20.75 -29.92 10.04
C LYS A 250 22.16 -30.12 10.55
N GLU A 251 22.30 -30.88 11.63
CA GLU A 251 23.57 -31.30 12.19
C GLU A 251 23.67 -32.82 12.13
N VAL A 252 24.84 -33.34 11.73
CA VAL A 252 25.14 -34.77 11.68
C VAL A 252 26.48 -35.05 12.37
N LYS A 253 26.43 -35.71 13.53
CA LYS A 253 27.62 -36.13 14.33
C LYS A 253 28.59 -34.98 14.64
N GLY A 254 28.08 -33.83 15.03
CA GLY A 254 28.78 -32.58 15.32
C GLY A 254 29.10 -31.72 14.10
N THR A 255 28.77 -32.17 12.88
CA THR A 255 29.04 -31.40 11.64
C THR A 255 27.77 -30.73 11.15
N PRO A 256 27.71 -29.38 11.11
CA PRO A 256 26.56 -28.65 10.58
C PRO A 256 26.52 -28.72 9.04
N ILE A 257 25.31 -28.82 8.50
CA ILE A 257 25.01 -28.70 7.07
C ILE A 257 24.33 -27.36 6.87
N TYR A 258 24.94 -26.52 6.04
CA TYR A 258 24.52 -25.14 5.81
C TYR A 258 23.66 -25.01 4.55
N VAL A 259 22.97 -23.89 4.39
CA VAL A 259 22.23 -23.54 3.16
C VAL A 259 23.13 -23.61 1.94
N GLN A 260 24.32 -23.02 1.98
CA GLN A 260 25.28 -23.04 0.87
C GLN A 260 25.68 -24.45 0.40
N THR A 261 25.54 -25.46 1.27
CA THR A 261 25.82 -26.86 0.92
C THR A 261 24.77 -27.43 -0.03
N VAL A 262 23.51 -27.01 0.11
CA VAL A 262 22.37 -27.57 -0.65
C VAL A 262 21.69 -26.58 -1.59
N ALA A 263 22.06 -25.29 -1.55
CA ALA A 263 21.49 -24.25 -2.39
C ALA A 263 22.53 -23.16 -2.71
N THR A 264 22.27 -22.39 -3.76
CA THR A 264 23.01 -21.17 -4.08
C THR A 264 22.19 -19.98 -3.64
N VAL A 265 22.74 -19.10 -2.80
CA VAL A 265 22.08 -17.85 -2.43
C VAL A 265 22.55 -16.76 -3.38
N GLN A 266 21.62 -16.00 -3.95
CA GLN A 266 21.93 -14.85 -4.80
C GLN A 266 21.01 -13.68 -4.53
N LEU A 267 21.48 -12.49 -4.88
CA LEU A 267 20.64 -11.30 -4.89
C LEU A 267 20.06 -11.15 -6.30
N GLY A 268 18.75 -11.36 -6.41
CA GLY A 268 17.99 -11.21 -7.64
C GLY A 268 16.95 -10.10 -7.50
N THR A 269 16.00 -10.10 -8.42
CA THR A 269 14.84 -9.20 -8.39
C THR A 269 13.57 -10.02 -8.21
N GLN A 270 12.59 -9.44 -7.50
CA GLN A 270 11.28 -10.05 -7.36
C GLN A 270 10.63 -10.24 -8.73
N PHE A 271 9.77 -11.26 -8.86
CA PHE A 271 8.95 -11.45 -10.06
C PHE A 271 8.14 -10.19 -10.40
N ARG A 272 8.35 -9.65 -11.60
CA ARG A 272 7.72 -8.41 -12.08
C ARG A 272 6.47 -8.71 -12.88
N ARG A 273 5.39 -8.00 -12.57
CA ARG A 273 4.13 -8.03 -13.34
C ARG A 273 3.87 -6.76 -14.13
N SER A 274 4.65 -5.71 -13.90
CA SER A 274 4.51 -4.42 -14.54
C SER A 274 5.87 -3.88 -14.96
N VAL A 275 5.86 -3.09 -16.02
CA VAL A 275 6.99 -2.31 -16.50
C VAL A 275 6.53 -0.86 -16.55
N TYR A 276 7.39 0.08 -16.18
CA TYR A 276 7.14 1.51 -16.35
C TYR A 276 8.22 2.06 -17.27
N GLU A 277 7.80 2.74 -18.32
CA GLU A 277 8.67 3.18 -19.40
C GLU A 277 8.47 4.66 -19.67
N LYS A 278 9.57 5.35 -19.97
CA LYS A 278 9.59 6.72 -20.47
C LYS A 278 10.57 6.80 -21.63
N ASP A 279 10.08 7.28 -22.77
CA ASP A 279 10.89 7.52 -23.98
C ASP A 279 11.75 6.31 -24.41
N GLY A 280 11.21 5.09 -24.37
CA GLY A 280 11.95 3.88 -24.76
C GLY A 280 12.75 3.23 -23.63
N ASN A 281 12.82 3.84 -22.44
CA ASN A 281 13.66 3.36 -21.34
C ASN A 281 12.83 2.96 -20.13
N GLU A 282 13.18 1.83 -19.52
CA GLU A 282 12.57 1.44 -18.26
C GLU A 282 12.97 2.42 -17.15
N VAL A 283 11.98 2.91 -16.42
CA VAL A 283 12.13 3.88 -15.34
C VAL A 283 11.42 3.40 -14.08
N VAL A 284 11.76 4.04 -12.97
CA VAL A 284 11.03 3.89 -11.71
C VAL A 284 10.34 5.21 -11.41
N GLY A 285 9.17 5.16 -10.78
CA GLY A 285 8.45 6.37 -10.46
C GLY A 285 7.33 6.12 -9.49
N GLY A 286 6.42 7.08 -9.40
CA GLY A 286 5.22 6.94 -8.63
C GLY A 286 4.09 7.86 -9.08
N ALA A 287 2.89 7.49 -8.63
CA ALA A 287 1.69 8.29 -8.77
C ALA A 287 1.26 8.77 -7.39
N VAL A 288 1.18 10.09 -7.22
CA VAL A 288 0.62 10.72 -6.02
C VAL A 288 -0.89 10.69 -6.13
N LEU A 289 -1.53 10.09 -5.13
CA LEU A 289 -2.97 9.97 -5.01
C LEU A 289 -3.49 11.03 -4.04
N MET A 290 -4.45 11.82 -4.52
CA MET A 290 -5.17 12.84 -3.75
C MET A 290 -6.19 12.17 -2.84
N ARG A 291 -6.31 12.70 -1.61
CA ARG A 291 -7.32 12.29 -0.64
C ARG A 291 -8.69 12.75 -1.07
N HIS A 292 -9.68 11.88 -0.91
CA HIS A 292 -11.07 12.21 -1.18
C HIS A 292 -11.51 13.48 -0.45
N GLN A 293 -12.09 14.42 -1.20
CA GLN A 293 -12.59 15.74 -0.75
C GLN A 293 -11.52 16.75 -0.29
N GLN A 294 -10.27 16.62 -0.75
CA GLN A 294 -9.24 17.69 -0.70
C GLN A 294 -8.75 18.01 -2.10
#